data_AF-A0A930ZBS7-F1
#
_entry.id   AF-A0A930ZBS7-F1
#
_cell.length_a   1.000
_cell.length_b   1.000
_cell.length_c   1.000
_cell.angle_alpha   90.00
_cell.angle_beta   90.00
_cell.angle_gamma   90.00
#
_symmetry.space_group_name_H-M   'P 1'
#
loop_
_entity.id
_entity.type
_entity.pdbx_description
1 polymer ?
#
loop_
_entity_poly.entity_id
_entity_poly.type
_entity_poly.pdbx_seq_one_letter_code
_entity_poly.pdbx_strand_id
1 'polypeptide(L)'
;MKLTQTQAAERLGINSWTVLNWERGHTEPPIESMPAILRFLDYDPFPEPESLQGLLLAKRRAMGWSIKKAARQLGVDEGTWGDWERGETILFLKHRVLVARFLGLPADAVHRDMGDRWNLSHQKARVPNA
;
A
#
# COMPACT_ATOMS: atom_id res chain seq x y z
N MET A 1 26.67 12.63 -11.50
CA MET A 1 27.45 11.51 -10.91
C MET A 1 26.52 10.33 -10.71
N LYS A 2 26.85 9.14 -11.20
CA LYS A 2 26.12 7.90 -10.86
C LYS A 2 26.66 7.37 -9.53
N LEU A 3 25.76 7.06 -8.60
CA LEU A 3 26.10 6.44 -7.33
C LEU A 3 26.51 4.96 -7.58
N THR A 4 27.56 4.47 -6.90
CA THR A 4 27.92 3.05 -6.99
C THR A 4 27.03 2.20 -6.07
N GLN A 5 26.92 0.89 -6.34
CA GLN A 5 26.16 -0.04 -5.50
C GLN A 5 26.69 -0.08 -4.06
N THR A 6 28.01 0.02 -3.86
CA THR A 6 28.63 0.11 -2.53
C THR A 6 28.19 1.36 -1.79
N GLN A 7 28.19 2.52 -2.46
CA GLN A 7 27.73 3.78 -1.86
C GLN A 7 26.22 3.77 -1.57
N ALA A 8 25.42 3.11 -2.42
CA ALA A 8 23.99 2.90 -2.15
C ALA A 8 23.78 2.03 -0.92
N ALA A 9 24.51 0.93 -0.81
CA ALA A 9 24.45 0.00 0.31
C ALA A 9 24.85 0.65 1.65
N GLU A 10 25.93 1.44 1.65
CA GLU A 10 26.37 2.21 2.82
C GLU A 10 25.28 3.20 3.28
N ARG A 11 24.66 3.93 2.35
CA ARG A 11 23.59 4.89 2.68
C ARG A 11 22.31 4.20 3.15
N LEU A 12 22.03 2.99 2.68
CA LEU A 12 20.89 2.18 3.10
C LEU A 12 21.16 1.36 4.38
N GLY A 13 22.44 1.25 4.79
CA GLY A 13 22.84 0.44 5.94
C GLY A 13 22.70 -1.08 5.71
N ILE A 14 22.79 -1.54 4.46
CA ILE A 14 22.65 -2.95 4.07
C ILE A 14 23.87 -3.46 3.31
N ASN A 15 23.94 -4.76 3.06
CA ASN A 15 25.02 -5.35 2.28
C ASN A 15 24.89 -4.97 0.78
N SER A 16 26.01 -4.67 0.12
CA SER A 16 26.03 -4.34 -1.32
C SER A 16 25.53 -5.49 -2.21
N TRP A 17 25.72 -6.74 -1.80
CA TRP A 17 25.12 -7.89 -2.48
C TRP A 17 23.59 -7.89 -2.40
N THR A 18 23.00 -7.37 -1.33
CA THR A 18 21.55 -7.24 -1.20
C THR A 18 21.01 -6.23 -2.22
N VAL A 19 21.66 -5.06 -2.35
CA VAL A 19 21.31 -4.06 -3.36
C VAL A 19 21.44 -4.65 -4.77
N LEU A 20 22.54 -5.36 -5.05
CA LEU A 20 22.77 -6.00 -6.33
C LEU A 20 21.68 -7.03 -6.68
N ASN A 21 21.26 -7.84 -5.71
CA ASN A 21 20.19 -8.82 -5.91
C ASN A 21 18.84 -8.15 -6.17
N TRP A 22 18.57 -7.00 -5.55
CA TRP A 22 17.38 -6.18 -5.85
C TRP A 22 17.43 -5.59 -7.26
N GLU A 23 18.56 -4.98 -7.64
CA GLU A 23 18.73 -4.38 -8.97
C GLU A 23 18.66 -5.42 -10.09
N ARG A 24 19.11 -6.65 -9.84
CA ARG A 24 19.03 -7.78 -10.80
C ARG A 24 17.69 -8.51 -10.80
N GLY A 25 16.76 -8.13 -9.92
CA GLY A 25 15.47 -8.80 -9.78
C GLY A 25 15.56 -10.23 -9.24
N HIS A 26 16.69 -10.62 -8.61
CA HIS A 26 16.82 -11.92 -7.96
C HIS A 26 15.99 -12.01 -6.67
N THR A 27 15.83 -10.87 -5.99
CA THR A 27 15.00 -10.74 -4.78
C THR A 27 14.32 -9.37 -4.77
N GLU A 28 13.18 -9.24 -4.12
CA GLU A 28 12.53 -7.95 -3.90
C GLU A 28 12.89 -7.38 -2.52
N PRO A 29 12.94 -6.04 -2.35
CA PRO A 29 13.11 -5.44 -1.04
C PRO A 29 11.93 -5.77 -0.12
N PRO A 30 12.19 -6.21 1.12
CA PRO A 30 11.11 -6.44 2.07
C PRO A 30 10.45 -5.12 2.45
N ILE A 31 9.17 -5.17 2.85
CA ILE A 31 8.39 -3.97 3.15
C ILE A 31 9.05 -3.10 4.23
N GLU A 32 9.73 -3.71 5.20
CA GLU A 32 10.45 -3.02 6.27
C GLU A 32 11.62 -2.17 5.77
N SER A 33 12.19 -2.49 4.60
CA SER A 33 13.27 -1.73 3.97
C SER A 33 12.75 -0.53 3.17
N MET A 34 11.46 -0.50 2.85
CA MET A 34 10.87 0.52 2.00
C MET A 34 11.01 1.95 2.54
N PRO A 35 10.87 2.24 3.84
CA PRO A 35 11.11 3.58 4.35
C PRO A 35 12.56 4.05 4.14
N ALA A 36 13.53 3.14 4.25
CA ALA A 36 14.93 3.48 4.00
C ALA A 36 15.18 3.75 2.52
N ILE A 37 14.59 2.93 1.63
CA ILE A 37 14.66 3.10 0.18
C ILE A 37 14.02 4.42 -0.24
N LEU A 38 12.82 4.74 0.24
CA LEU A 38 12.13 5.99 -0.07
C LEU A 38 12.92 7.22 0.39
N ARG A 39 13.49 7.19 1.61
CA ARG A 39 14.39 8.26 2.09
C ARG A 39 15.66 8.40 1.26
N PHE A 40 16.20 7.27 0.80
CA PHE A 40 17.41 7.25 -0.01
C PHE A 40 17.16 7.80 -1.42
N LEU A 41 16.00 7.49 -2.01
CA LEU A 41 15.59 7.98 -3.32
C LEU A 41 15.14 9.44 -3.29
N ASP A 42 14.62 9.91 -2.14
CA ASP A 42 14.01 11.24 -1.98
C ASP A 42 12.73 11.43 -2.83
N TYR A 43 12.12 10.33 -3.28
CA TYR A 43 10.81 10.28 -3.93
C TYR A 43 10.20 8.86 -3.83
N ASP A 44 8.91 8.73 -4.13
CA ASP A 44 8.23 7.43 -4.25
C ASP A 44 8.35 6.91 -5.70
N PRO A 45 9.06 5.80 -5.95
CA PRO A 45 9.27 5.27 -7.30
C PRO A 45 8.06 4.48 -7.84
N PHE A 46 7.00 4.31 -7.05
CA PHE A 46 5.82 3.56 -7.48
C PHE A 46 4.77 4.48 -8.10
N PRO A 47 3.87 3.93 -8.95
CA PRO A 47 2.78 4.71 -9.52
C PRO A 47 1.92 5.39 -8.45
N GLU A 48 1.45 6.59 -8.76
CA GLU A 48 0.53 7.31 -7.89
C GLU A 48 -0.75 6.47 -7.67
N PRO A 49 -1.17 6.24 -6.42
CA PRO A 49 -2.31 5.38 -6.15
C PRO A 49 -3.64 6.04 -6.53
N GLU A 50 -4.33 5.43 -7.50
CA GLU A 50 -5.65 5.91 -7.98
C GLU A 50 -6.84 5.28 -7.26
N SER A 51 -6.59 4.41 -6.28
CA SER A 51 -7.64 3.65 -5.58
C SER A 51 -7.39 3.59 -4.08
N LEU A 52 -8.46 3.34 -3.31
CA LEU A 52 -8.36 3.21 -1.86
C LEU A 52 -7.37 2.11 -1.44
N GLN A 53 -7.36 0.98 -2.15
CA GLN A 53 -6.41 -0.10 -1.90
C GLN A 53 -4.97 0.29 -2.23
N GLY A 54 -4.77 1.06 -3.31
CA GLY A 54 -3.47 1.62 -3.66
C GLY A 54 -2.96 2.59 -2.59
N LEU A 55 -3.84 3.44 -2.05
CA LEU A 55 -3.52 4.37 -0.98
C LEU A 55 -3.13 3.65 0.31
N LEU A 56 -3.84 2.59 0.68
CA LEU A 56 -3.50 1.73 1.83
C LEU A 56 -2.12 1.10 1.66
N LEU A 57 -1.85 0.51 0.49
CA LEU A 57 -0.57 -0.12 0.19
C LEU A 57 0.58 0.91 0.19
N ALA A 58 0.40 2.06 -0.45
CA ALA A 58 1.39 3.14 -0.50
C ALA A 58 1.71 3.64 0.92
N LYS A 59 0.68 3.87 1.74
CA LYS A 59 0.89 4.29 3.13
C LYS A 59 1.59 3.23 3.98
N ARG A 60 1.21 1.96 3.82
CA ARG A 60 1.88 0.84 4.52
C ARG A 60 3.35 0.71 4.12
N ARG A 61 3.66 0.87 2.83
CA ARG A 61 5.01 0.89 2.27
C ARG A 61 5.84 2.04 2.83
N ALA A 62 5.29 3.26 2.83
CA ALA A 62 5.95 4.43 3.41
C ALA A 62 6.30 4.25 4.90
N MET A 63 5.45 3.52 5.63
CA MET A 63 5.65 3.21 7.05
C MET A 63 6.53 1.97 7.31
N GLY A 64 6.78 1.16 6.27
CA GLY A 64 7.49 -0.12 6.38
C GLY A 64 6.78 -1.12 7.28
N TRP A 65 5.44 -1.17 7.21
CA TRP A 65 4.65 -2.06 8.04
C TRP A 65 4.31 -3.35 7.31
N SER A 66 4.47 -4.48 7.99
CA SER A 66 3.83 -5.73 7.57
C SER A 66 2.31 -5.62 7.68
N ILE A 67 1.58 -6.49 6.99
CA ILE A 67 0.10 -6.60 7.10
C ILE A 67 -0.30 -6.72 8.58
N LYS A 68 0.37 -7.63 9.31
CA LYS A 68 0.20 -7.81 10.76
C LYS A 68 0.33 -6.53 11.56
N LYS A 69 1.38 -5.75 11.29
CA LYS A 69 1.63 -4.50 12.01
C LYS A 69 0.55 -3.47 11.67
N ALA A 70 0.17 -3.35 10.40
CA ALA A 70 -0.85 -2.42 9.96
C ALA A 70 -2.23 -2.74 10.54
N ALA A 71 -2.64 -4.01 10.49
CA ALA A 71 -3.87 -4.51 11.10
C ALA A 71 -3.95 -4.18 12.60
N ARG A 72 -2.87 -4.45 13.34
CA ARG A 72 -2.74 -4.10 14.76
C ARG A 72 -2.87 -2.60 15.03
N GLN A 73 -2.33 -1.74 14.17
CA GLN A 73 -2.41 -0.29 14.32
C GLN A 73 -3.84 0.25 14.12
N LEU A 74 -4.66 -0.44 13.32
CA LEU A 74 -6.06 -0.08 13.10
C LEU A 74 -7.04 -0.89 13.96
N GLY A 75 -6.56 -1.82 14.79
CA GLY A 75 -7.40 -2.65 15.65
C GLY A 75 -8.26 -3.66 14.90
N VAL A 76 -7.78 -4.16 13.75
CA VAL A 76 -8.43 -5.21 12.95
C VAL A 76 -7.53 -6.44 12.85
N ASP A 77 -8.07 -7.57 12.38
CA ASP A 77 -7.29 -8.76 12.08
C ASP A 77 -6.53 -8.65 10.75
N GLU A 78 -5.54 -9.52 10.57
CA GLU A 78 -4.66 -9.53 9.38
C GLU A 78 -5.41 -9.83 8.08
N GLY A 79 -6.45 -10.67 8.16
CA GLY A 79 -7.31 -11.02 7.01
C GLY A 79 -8.11 -9.81 6.55
N THR A 80 -8.78 -9.13 7.49
CA THR A 80 -9.51 -7.88 7.22
C THR A 80 -8.62 -6.82 6.56
N TRP A 81 -7.38 -6.63 7.02
CA TRP A 81 -6.45 -5.71 6.36
C TRP A 81 -6.10 -6.19 4.94
N GLY A 82 -5.80 -7.47 4.78
CA GLY A 82 -5.47 -8.07 3.49
C GLY A 82 -6.60 -7.94 2.47
N ASP A 83 -7.85 -8.09 2.91
CA ASP A 83 -9.05 -7.90 2.10
C ASP A 83 -9.10 -6.47 1.56
N TRP A 84 -8.85 -5.47 2.42
CA TRP A 84 -8.88 -4.06 2.01
C TRP A 84 -7.79 -3.72 0.98
N GLU A 85 -6.58 -4.27 1.12
CA GLU A 85 -5.52 -4.10 0.12
C GLU A 85 -5.78 -4.85 -1.19
N ARG A 86 -6.62 -5.90 -1.16
CA ARG A 86 -7.12 -6.55 -2.39
C ARG A 86 -8.29 -5.81 -3.02
N GLY A 87 -8.78 -4.75 -2.38
CA GLY A 87 -9.89 -3.94 -2.86
C GLY A 87 -11.27 -4.49 -2.50
N GLU A 88 -11.35 -5.44 -1.55
CA GLU A 88 -12.60 -5.94 -1.02
C GLU A 88 -13.39 -4.86 -0.27
N THR A 89 -14.68 -5.13 -0.06
CA THR A 89 -15.60 -4.15 0.55
C THR A 89 -15.30 -3.93 2.03
N ILE A 90 -15.13 -2.67 2.43
CA ILE A 90 -15.12 -2.27 3.84
C ILE A 90 -16.56 -2.18 4.33
N LEU A 91 -17.05 -3.27 4.92
CA LEU A 91 -18.46 -3.40 5.32
C LEU A 91 -18.87 -2.40 6.42
N PHE A 92 -18.07 -2.29 7.48
CA PHE A 92 -18.46 -1.52 8.66
C PHE A 92 -18.08 -0.04 8.54
N LEU A 93 -19.03 0.86 8.86
CA LEU A 93 -18.80 2.31 8.85
C LEU A 93 -17.63 2.72 9.76
N LYS A 94 -17.50 2.11 10.94
CA LYS A 94 -16.38 2.36 11.86
C LYS A 94 -15.01 2.10 11.21
N HIS A 95 -14.90 1.07 10.35
CA HIS A 95 -13.66 0.77 9.64
C HIS A 95 -13.39 1.79 8.54
N ARG A 96 -14.42 2.27 7.84
CA ARG A 96 -14.28 3.35 6.85
C ARG A 96 -13.73 4.62 7.48
N VAL A 97 -14.22 5.00 8.66
CA VAL A 97 -13.71 6.16 9.42
C VAL A 97 -12.26 5.94 9.86
N LEU A 98 -11.91 4.74 10.35
CA LEU A 98 -10.53 4.40 10.71
C LEU A 98 -9.59 4.49 9.50
N VAL A 99 -10.00 3.95 8.34
CA VAL A 99 -9.24 4.03 7.09
C VAL A 99 -9.11 5.46 6.61
N ALA A 100 -10.17 6.26 6.63
CA ALA A 100 -10.12 7.67 6.25
C ALA A 100 -9.12 8.44 7.12
N ARG A 101 -9.22 8.30 8.46
CA ARG A 101 -8.28 8.90 9.40
C ARG A 101 -6.87 8.41 9.17
N PHE A 102 -6.69 7.10 8.98
CA PHE A 102 -5.38 6.53 8.72
C PHE A 102 -4.78 7.12 7.46
N LEU A 103 -5.54 7.29 6.37
CA LEU A 103 -5.07 7.85 5.10
C LEU A 103 -4.95 9.39 5.12
N GLY A 104 -5.60 10.08 6.07
CA GLY A 104 -5.69 11.55 6.08
C GLY A 104 -6.75 12.10 5.12
N LEU A 105 -7.75 11.27 4.79
CA LEU A 105 -8.85 11.63 3.90
C LEU A 105 -10.08 12.08 4.70
N PRO A 106 -10.99 12.86 4.08
CA PRO A 106 -12.32 13.10 4.62
C PRO A 106 -13.07 11.79 4.89
N ALA A 107 -13.83 11.73 5.99
CA ALA A 107 -14.53 10.50 6.40
C ALA A 107 -15.56 10.01 5.36
N ASP A 108 -16.14 10.94 4.60
CA ASP A 108 -17.09 10.66 3.52
C ASP A 108 -16.42 10.14 2.25
N ALA A 109 -15.12 10.39 2.03
CA ALA A 109 -14.42 9.94 0.82
C ALA A 109 -14.39 8.41 0.72
N VAL A 110 -14.06 7.74 1.83
CA VAL A 110 -14.07 6.27 1.89
C VAL A 110 -15.50 5.73 1.78
N HIS A 111 -16.47 6.43 2.35
CA HIS A 111 -17.86 6.03 2.24
C HIS A 111 -18.38 6.10 0.79
N ARG A 112 -18.04 7.18 0.06
CA ARG A 112 -18.39 7.37 -1.35
C ARG A 112 -17.74 6.31 -2.24
N ASP A 113 -16.45 6.06 -2.07
CA ASP A 113 -15.73 5.00 -2.82
C ASP A 113 -16.40 3.63 -2.65
N MET A 114 -16.83 3.26 -1.43
CA MET A 114 -17.58 2.02 -1.22
C MET A 114 -18.95 2.01 -1.92
N GLY A 115 -19.64 3.15 -1.98
CA GLY A 115 -20.90 3.31 -2.70
C GLY A 115 -20.73 3.19 -4.22
N ASP A 116 -19.70 3.83 -4.78
CA ASP A 116 -19.39 3.78 -6.21
C ASP A 116 -19.03 2.35 -6.64
N ARG A 117 -18.23 1.64 -5.85
CA ARG A 117 -17.94 0.21 -6.07
C ARG A 117 -19.20 -0.66 -6.09
N TRP A 118 -20.09 -0.44 -5.12
CA TRP A 118 -21.36 -1.17 -5.05
C TRP A 118 -22.21 -0.93 -6.31
N ASN A 119 -22.33 0.33 -6.72
CA ASN A 119 -23.08 0.72 -7.92
C ASN A 119 -22.48 0.11 -9.19
N LEU A 120 -21.14 0.13 -9.34
CA LEU A 120 -20.43 -0.48 -10.47
C LEU A 120 -20.65 -2.00 -10.53
N SER A 121 -20.61 -2.68 -9.39
CA SER A 121 -20.88 -4.13 -9.31
C SER A 121 -22.32 -4.46 -9.74
N HIS A 122 -23.30 -3.66 -9.30
CA HIS A 122 -24.71 -3.85 -9.64
C HIS A 122 -25.06 -3.46 -11.08
N GLN A 123 -24.35 -2.49 -11.67
CA GLN A 123 -24.49 -2.14 -13.08
C GLN A 123 -23.95 -3.26 -13.98
N LYS A 124 -22.79 -3.85 -13.64
CA LYS A 124 -22.24 -5.01 -14.38
C LYS A 124 -23.15 -6.25 -14.31
N ALA A 125 -23.83 -6.47 -13.19
CA ALA A 125 -24.79 -7.57 -13.03
C ALA A 125 -26.11 -7.38 -13.83
N ARG A 126 -26.41 -6.17 -14.31
CA ARG A 126 -27.64 -5.86 -15.06
C ARG A 126 -27.49 -5.90 -16.59
N VAL A 127 -26.30 -6.14 -17.12
CA VAL A 127 -26.13 -6.35 -18.57
C VAL A 127 -26.37 -7.84 -18.85
N PRO A 128 -27.49 -8.24 -19.48
CA PRO A 128 -27.66 -9.63 -19.92
C PRO A 128 -26.65 -9.90 -21.02
N ASN A 129 -26.04 -11.08 -20.98
CA ASN A 129 -25.18 -11.61 -22.03
C ASN A 129 -25.95 -11.52 -23.37
N ALA A 130 -25.48 -10.66 -24.28
CA ALA A 130 -26.03 -10.52 -25.64
C ALA A 130 -25.28 -11.44 -26.59
#